data_AF-A0A956B6X8-F1
#
_entry.id   AF-A0A956B6X8-F1
#
_cell.length_a   1.000
_cell.length_b   1.000
_cell.length_c   1.000
_cell.angle_alpha   90.00
_cell.angle_beta   90.00
_cell.angle_gamma   90.00
#
_symmetry.space_group_name_H-M   'P 1'
#
loop_
_entity.id
_entity.type
_entity.pdbx_description
1 polymer ?
#
loop_
_entity_poly.entity_id
_entity_poly.type
_entity_poly.pdbx_seq_one_letter_code
_entity_poly.pdbx_strand_id
1 'polypeptide(L)'
;MVVRRGLSSPLLAALVVAGILPAADAVAQATGAECRPNPHLSRAKDEYERLEFDRAGRTLQRALEYSKNCRWDLAEIYRLKAFVDAVNAERERCQRAFEILIALDPEYVMPADVPPKIQACFDDAQRVPAERRELAVQHQAPPEVQANAPVSLPVRVVDPLRLVDQVQVYFRRDGVKVYTVVSARADENVSIVIPALALPPDEKGYEMEYFIRAVDRWEGTLAEAGEAKSPLRLKVAPMDTSSGGPLPVWAWIGIGAVVVGGVILGVVAAQGGGDSITLGIRNGGVAGGQ
;
A
#
# COMPACT_ATOMS: atom_id res chain seq x y z
N MET A 1 58.34 -50.48 60.35
CA MET A 1 58.97 -49.16 60.24
C MET A 1 58.66 -48.61 58.84
N VAL A 2 57.87 -47.53 58.76
CA VAL A 2 57.85 -46.45 57.72
C VAL A 2 57.58 -46.87 56.25
N VAL A 3 56.34 -46.73 55.73
CA VAL A 3 55.79 -45.63 54.84
C VAL A 3 56.19 -45.80 53.35
N ARG A 4 55.32 -45.80 52.33
CA ARG A 4 54.46 -44.69 51.81
C ARG A 4 53.49 -45.17 50.69
N ARG A 5 52.32 -44.53 50.61
CA ARG A 5 51.29 -44.62 49.54
C ARG A 5 51.53 -43.57 48.43
N GLY A 6 50.94 -43.79 47.24
CA GLY A 6 50.56 -42.76 46.24
C GLY A 6 50.15 -43.40 44.91
N LEU A 7 48.87 -43.52 44.55
CA LEU A 7 47.98 -42.54 43.88
C LEU A 7 48.40 -42.19 42.43
N SER A 8 47.64 -42.69 41.46
CA SER A 8 47.66 -42.24 40.06
C SER A 8 46.23 -42.15 39.51
N SER A 9 45.82 -40.92 39.20
CA SER A 9 44.51 -40.50 38.69
C SER A 9 44.28 -40.89 37.22
N PRO A 10 43.03 -41.17 36.79
CA PRO A 10 42.69 -41.29 35.38
C PRO A 10 42.36 -39.93 34.75
N LEU A 11 42.85 -39.73 33.53
CA LEU A 11 42.56 -38.60 32.64
C LEU A 11 41.07 -38.56 32.25
N LEU A 12 40.45 -37.39 32.40
CA LEU A 12 39.14 -37.03 31.88
C LEU A 12 39.32 -36.32 30.54
N ALA A 13 38.88 -36.94 29.44
CA ALA A 13 38.83 -36.33 28.12
C ALA A 13 37.53 -35.53 27.97
N ALA A 14 37.66 -34.20 27.81
CA ALA A 14 36.55 -33.30 27.56
C ALA A 14 36.27 -33.20 26.06
N LEU A 15 35.10 -33.67 25.63
CA LEU A 15 34.60 -33.59 24.26
C LEU A 15 33.91 -32.22 24.06
N VAL A 16 34.53 -31.32 23.28
CA VAL A 16 33.95 -30.02 22.92
C VAL A 16 33.12 -30.21 21.64
N VAL A 17 31.79 -30.26 21.77
CA VAL A 17 30.86 -30.25 20.63
C VAL A 17 30.62 -28.80 20.22
N ALA A 18 31.19 -28.40 19.09
CA ALA A 18 30.92 -27.12 18.45
C ALA A 18 29.48 -27.16 17.87
N GLY A 19 28.54 -26.55 18.57
CA GLY A 19 27.17 -26.36 18.10
C GLY A 19 27.11 -25.31 17.00
N ILE A 20 26.95 -25.76 15.74
CA ILE A 20 26.57 -24.91 14.62
C ILE A 20 25.09 -24.56 14.83
N LEU A 21 24.83 -23.37 15.37
CA LEU A 21 23.49 -22.80 15.40
C LEU A 21 23.09 -22.46 13.96
N PRO A 22 21.99 -23.00 13.41
CA PRO A 22 21.43 -22.45 12.18
C PRO A 22 21.04 -21.01 12.49
N ALA A 23 21.62 -20.07 11.75
CA ALA A 23 21.11 -18.71 11.69
C ALA A 23 19.66 -18.84 11.25
N ALA A 24 18.73 -18.70 12.19
CA ALA A 24 17.33 -18.55 11.87
C ALA A 24 17.26 -17.31 10.98
N ASP A 25 17.01 -17.53 9.70
CA ASP A 25 16.66 -16.48 8.76
C ASP A 25 15.60 -15.64 9.45
N ALA A 26 16.00 -14.44 9.86
CA ALA A 26 15.08 -13.41 10.30
C ALA A 26 14.24 -13.10 9.07
N VAL A 27 13.16 -13.86 8.93
CA VAL A 27 12.18 -13.75 7.86
C VAL A 27 11.87 -12.27 7.78
N ALA A 28 12.30 -11.69 6.65
CA ALA A 28 12.14 -10.30 6.33
C ALA A 28 10.69 -9.94 6.65
N GLN A 29 10.49 -9.15 7.70
CA GLN A 29 9.17 -8.65 8.03
C GLN A 29 8.68 -7.92 6.79
N ALA A 30 7.70 -8.53 6.12
CA ALA A 30 7.10 -8.05 4.91
C ALA A 30 6.81 -6.56 5.12
N THR A 31 7.51 -5.74 4.36
CA THR A 31 7.33 -4.29 4.39
C THR A 31 5.85 -4.06 4.13
N GLY A 32 5.12 -3.41 5.04
CA GLY A 32 3.65 -3.21 4.95
C GLY A 32 3.16 -2.47 3.69
N ALA A 33 4.09 -2.09 2.82
CA ALA A 33 3.94 -1.64 1.46
C ALA A 33 3.68 -2.76 0.44
N GLU A 34 3.92 -4.04 0.74
CA GLU A 34 3.70 -5.11 -0.24
C GLU A 34 2.23 -5.55 -0.25
N CYS A 35 1.66 -5.66 -1.44
CA CYS A 35 0.29 -6.14 -1.61
C CYS A 35 0.19 -7.60 -1.19
N ARG A 36 -1.00 -8.05 -0.78
CA ARG A 36 -1.19 -9.37 -0.16
C ARG A 36 -1.86 -10.33 -1.16
N PRO A 37 -1.36 -11.57 -1.30
CA PRO A 37 -2.05 -12.60 -2.06
C PRO A 37 -3.48 -12.80 -1.54
N ASN A 38 -4.44 -12.87 -2.46
CA ASN A 38 -5.85 -13.05 -2.11
C ASN A 38 -6.25 -14.54 -2.03
N PRO A 39 -6.57 -15.07 -0.84
CA PRO A 39 -6.95 -16.48 -0.71
C PRO A 39 -8.31 -16.79 -1.36
N HIS A 40 -9.22 -15.83 -1.46
CA HIS A 40 -10.53 -16.02 -2.08
C HIS A 40 -10.45 -16.13 -3.60
N LEU A 41 -9.45 -15.50 -4.22
CA LEU A 41 -9.24 -15.57 -5.67
C LEU A 41 -8.95 -17.00 -6.13
N SER A 42 -8.08 -17.73 -5.42
CA SER A 42 -7.79 -19.15 -5.74
C SER A 42 -9.05 -20.01 -5.70
N ARG A 43 -9.86 -19.87 -4.65
CA ARG A 43 -11.13 -20.57 -4.51
C ARG A 43 -12.14 -20.20 -5.59
N ALA A 44 -12.22 -18.93 -5.98
CA ALA A 44 -13.11 -18.48 -7.05
C ALA A 44 -12.73 -19.10 -8.41
N LYS A 45 -11.43 -19.26 -8.69
CA LYS A 45 -10.94 -19.96 -9.89
C LYS A 45 -11.40 -21.41 -9.90
N ASP A 46 -11.20 -22.13 -8.80
CA ASP A 46 -11.65 -23.51 -8.66
C ASP A 46 -13.17 -23.68 -8.85
N GLU A 47 -13.97 -22.75 -8.32
CA GLU A 47 -15.43 -22.74 -8.45
C GLU A 47 -15.85 -22.44 -9.91
N TYR A 48 -15.14 -21.53 -10.59
CA TYR A 48 -15.35 -21.23 -12.01
C TYR A 48 -15.02 -22.43 -12.90
N GLU A 49 -13.89 -23.11 -12.69
CA GLU A 49 -13.47 -24.29 -13.45
C GLU A 49 -14.45 -25.46 -13.30
N ARG A 50 -15.09 -25.58 -12.13
CA ARG A 50 -16.16 -26.56 -11.86
C ARG A 50 -17.53 -26.14 -12.38
N LEU A 51 -17.63 -25.02 -13.10
CA LEU A 51 -18.87 -24.45 -13.63
C LEU A 51 -19.87 -24.06 -12.52
N GLU A 52 -19.40 -23.81 -11.29
CA GLU A 52 -20.22 -23.37 -10.16
C GLU A 52 -20.39 -21.83 -10.18
N PHE A 53 -20.89 -21.26 -11.28
CA PHE A 53 -20.86 -19.80 -11.55
C PHE A 53 -21.51 -18.95 -10.45
N ASP A 54 -22.65 -19.38 -9.90
CA ASP A 54 -23.32 -18.66 -8.79
C ASP A 54 -22.45 -18.59 -7.53
N ARG A 55 -21.69 -19.65 -7.26
CA ARG A 55 -20.81 -19.72 -6.10
C ARG A 55 -19.55 -18.90 -6.34
N ALA A 56 -18.96 -19.05 -7.53
CA ALA A 56 -17.83 -18.26 -7.99
C ALA A 56 -18.14 -16.76 -7.88
N GLY A 57 -19.31 -16.30 -8.32
CA GLY A 57 -19.75 -14.91 -8.20
C GLY A 57 -19.75 -14.39 -6.75
N ARG A 58 -20.25 -15.18 -5.79
CA ARG A 58 -20.20 -14.82 -4.36
C ARG A 58 -18.79 -14.82 -3.79
N THR A 59 -17.94 -15.76 -4.21
CA THR A 59 -16.55 -15.83 -3.77
C THR A 59 -15.71 -14.69 -4.36
N LEU A 60 -15.96 -14.30 -5.61
CA LEU A 60 -15.33 -13.13 -6.25
C LEU A 60 -15.70 -11.83 -5.54
N GLN A 61 -16.94 -11.68 -5.07
CA GLN A 61 -17.31 -10.52 -4.26
C GLN A 61 -16.49 -10.44 -2.97
N ARG A 62 -16.29 -11.56 -2.26
CA ARG A 62 -15.39 -11.61 -1.09
C ARG A 62 -13.93 -11.37 -1.46
N ALA A 63 -13.50 -11.82 -2.64
CA ALA A 63 -12.16 -11.54 -3.13
C ALA A 63 -11.97 -10.03 -3.36
N LEU A 64 -12.95 -9.35 -3.96
CA LEU A 64 -12.91 -7.91 -4.15
C LEU A 64 -12.88 -7.15 -2.80
N GLU A 65 -13.63 -7.62 -1.81
CA GLU A 65 -13.67 -7.05 -0.44
C GLU A 65 -12.45 -7.37 0.42
N TYR A 66 -11.57 -8.26 -0.05
CA TYR A 66 -10.34 -8.58 0.65
C TYR A 66 -9.38 -7.38 0.63
N SER A 67 -8.84 -7.00 1.78
CA SER A 67 -8.05 -5.79 1.87
C SER A 67 -6.70 -5.91 1.17
N LYS A 68 -6.22 -4.79 0.61
CA LYS A 68 -4.87 -4.68 0.03
C LYS A 68 -4.59 -5.66 -1.11
N ASN A 69 -5.61 -5.90 -1.95
CA ASN A 69 -5.44 -6.63 -3.21
C ASN A 69 -4.34 -5.99 -4.06
N CYS A 70 -3.49 -6.84 -4.64
CA CYS A 70 -2.56 -6.41 -5.68
C CYS A 70 -3.32 -5.98 -6.95
N ARG A 71 -2.73 -5.08 -7.74
CA ARG A 71 -3.33 -4.63 -9.01
C ARG A 71 -3.64 -5.79 -9.96
N TRP A 72 -2.74 -6.76 -10.08
CA TRP A 72 -2.93 -7.95 -10.90
C TRP A 72 -4.00 -8.90 -10.35
N ASP A 73 -4.12 -9.01 -9.02
CA ASP A 73 -5.20 -9.81 -8.40
C ASP A 73 -6.56 -9.15 -8.65
N LEU A 74 -6.66 -7.81 -8.55
CA LEU A 74 -7.86 -7.08 -8.93
C LEU A 74 -8.22 -7.29 -10.40
N ALA A 75 -7.25 -7.18 -11.31
CA ALA A 75 -7.48 -7.44 -12.74
C ALA A 75 -8.06 -8.85 -12.95
N GLU A 76 -7.46 -9.86 -12.33
CA GLU A 76 -7.94 -11.24 -12.43
C GLU A 76 -9.34 -11.45 -11.80
N ILE A 77 -9.63 -10.79 -10.67
CA ILE A 77 -10.98 -10.78 -10.06
C ILE A 77 -12.00 -10.21 -11.05
N TYR A 78 -11.71 -9.08 -11.68
CA TYR A 78 -12.61 -8.45 -12.66
C TYR A 78 -12.75 -9.27 -13.95
N ARG A 79 -11.69 -9.94 -14.40
CA ARG A 79 -11.75 -10.88 -15.53
C ARG A 79 -12.72 -12.03 -15.26
N LEU A 80 -12.55 -12.73 -14.13
CA LEU A 80 -13.45 -13.83 -13.74
C LEU A 80 -14.88 -13.33 -13.49
N LYS A 81 -15.03 -12.14 -12.90
CA LYS A 81 -16.33 -11.52 -12.70
C LYS A 81 -17.05 -11.25 -14.02
N ALA A 82 -16.36 -10.70 -15.01
CA ALA A 82 -16.92 -10.48 -16.34
C ALA A 82 -17.38 -11.80 -16.98
N PHE A 83 -16.60 -12.87 -16.83
CA PHE A 83 -16.93 -14.19 -17.38
C PHE A 83 -18.18 -14.77 -16.70
N VAL A 84 -18.27 -14.70 -15.38
CA VAL A 84 -19.46 -15.14 -14.62
C VAL A 84 -20.69 -14.31 -14.99
N ASP A 85 -20.56 -12.99 -15.06
CA ASP A 85 -21.66 -12.09 -15.42
C ASP A 85 -22.16 -12.36 -16.86
N ALA A 86 -21.27 -12.68 -17.81
CA ALA A 86 -21.64 -13.06 -19.18
C ALA A 86 -22.49 -14.34 -19.23
N VAL A 87 -22.11 -15.37 -18.45
CA VAL A 87 -22.83 -16.65 -18.38
C VAL A 87 -24.23 -16.44 -17.80
N ASN A 88 -24.34 -15.57 -16.81
CA ASN A 88 -25.60 -15.21 -16.15
C ASN A 88 -26.47 -14.23 -16.95
N ALA A 89 -26.07 -13.89 -18.19
CA ALA A 89 -26.75 -12.93 -19.06
C ALA A 89 -26.87 -11.50 -18.47
N GLU A 90 -25.95 -11.14 -17.58
CA GLU A 90 -25.84 -9.81 -16.96
C GLU A 90 -24.95 -8.90 -17.81
N ARG A 91 -25.41 -8.54 -19.02
CA ARG A 91 -24.59 -7.88 -20.05
C ARG A 91 -23.92 -6.59 -19.58
N GLU A 92 -24.65 -5.71 -18.90
CA GLU A 92 -24.14 -4.43 -18.44
C GLU A 92 -23.04 -4.61 -17.38
N ARG A 93 -23.20 -5.59 -16.49
CA ARG A 93 -22.20 -5.92 -15.46
C ARG A 93 -20.95 -6.55 -16.09
N CYS A 94 -21.16 -7.42 -17.07
CA CYS A 94 -20.11 -8.05 -17.87
C CYS A 94 -19.24 -7.01 -18.58
N GLN A 95 -19.87 -6.10 -19.33
CA GLN A 95 -19.17 -4.98 -19.99
C GLN A 95 -18.42 -4.13 -18.96
N ARG A 96 -19.08 -3.74 -17.86
CA ARG A 96 -18.47 -2.89 -16.84
C ARG A 96 -17.25 -3.54 -16.18
N ALA A 97 -17.31 -4.85 -15.91
CA ALA A 97 -16.17 -5.58 -15.37
C ALA A 97 -14.99 -5.61 -16.35
N PHE A 98 -15.26 -5.74 -17.66
CA PHE A 98 -14.20 -5.61 -18.67
C PHE A 98 -13.63 -4.20 -18.80
N GLU A 99 -14.45 -3.14 -18.72
CA GLU A 99 -13.93 -1.76 -18.69
C GLU A 99 -12.90 -1.57 -17.56
N ILE A 100 -13.21 -2.10 -16.37
CA ILE A 100 -12.32 -2.06 -15.21
C ILE A 100 -11.08 -2.94 -15.44
N LEU A 101 -11.24 -4.15 -16.00
CA LEU A 101 -10.11 -5.01 -16.35
C LEU A 101 -9.12 -4.28 -17.27
N ILE A 102 -9.58 -3.67 -18.37
CA ILE A 102 -8.68 -3.03 -19.33
C ILE A 102 -8.09 -1.71 -18.76
N ALA A 103 -8.74 -1.09 -17.77
CA ALA A 103 -8.14 0.01 -17.02
C ALA A 103 -6.99 -0.47 -16.11
N LEU A 104 -7.15 -1.63 -15.48
CA LEU A 104 -6.15 -2.24 -14.60
C LEU A 104 -5.00 -2.89 -15.40
N ASP A 105 -5.31 -3.53 -16.53
CA ASP A 105 -4.38 -4.20 -17.43
C ASP A 105 -4.65 -3.77 -18.88
N PRO A 106 -4.04 -2.66 -19.33
CA PRO A 106 -4.21 -2.16 -20.71
C PRO A 106 -3.68 -3.09 -21.79
N GLU A 107 -2.81 -4.05 -21.42
CA GLU A 107 -2.20 -5.02 -22.34
C GLU A 107 -3.00 -6.32 -22.42
N TYR A 108 -4.10 -6.44 -21.68
CA TYR A 108 -4.92 -7.64 -21.66
C TYR A 108 -5.46 -8.00 -23.06
N VAL A 109 -5.18 -9.24 -23.48
CA VAL A 109 -5.68 -9.83 -24.72
C VAL A 109 -6.65 -10.96 -24.39
N MET A 110 -7.83 -10.95 -25.02
CA MET A 110 -8.80 -12.02 -24.87
C MET A 110 -8.31 -13.31 -25.55
N PRO A 111 -8.36 -14.47 -24.87
CA PRO A 111 -8.08 -15.76 -25.52
C PRO A 111 -9.07 -16.06 -26.66
N ALA A 112 -8.60 -16.68 -27.74
CA ALA A 112 -9.37 -16.91 -28.95
C ALA A 112 -10.48 -17.99 -28.81
N ASP A 113 -10.40 -18.83 -27.77
CA ASP A 113 -11.33 -19.92 -27.48
C ASP A 113 -12.50 -19.50 -26.58
N VAL A 114 -12.62 -18.21 -26.28
CA VAL A 114 -13.66 -17.67 -25.41
C VAL A 114 -15.05 -17.69 -26.09
N PRO A 115 -16.12 -18.11 -25.40
CA PRO A 115 -17.48 -18.11 -25.95
C PRO A 115 -17.92 -16.75 -26.53
N PRO A 116 -18.69 -16.73 -27.65
CA PRO A 116 -19.07 -15.50 -28.33
C PRO A 116 -19.77 -14.46 -27.45
N LYS A 117 -20.51 -14.88 -26.41
CA LYS A 117 -21.17 -13.98 -25.47
C LYS A 117 -20.17 -13.18 -24.63
N ILE A 118 -19.09 -13.81 -24.16
CA ILE A 118 -18.04 -13.16 -23.38
C ILE A 118 -17.23 -12.23 -24.30
N GLN A 119 -16.89 -12.68 -25.50
CA GLN A 119 -16.21 -11.86 -26.51
C GLN A 119 -16.98 -10.58 -26.81
N ALA A 120 -18.31 -10.67 -27.00
CA ALA A 120 -19.14 -9.51 -27.25
C ALA A 120 -19.08 -8.45 -26.14
N CYS A 121 -19.10 -8.85 -24.85
CA CYS A 121 -18.94 -7.89 -23.75
C CYS A 121 -17.57 -7.20 -23.76
N PHE A 122 -16.52 -7.95 -24.10
CA PHE A 122 -15.16 -7.40 -24.15
C PHE A 122 -15.00 -6.44 -25.33
N ASP A 123 -15.53 -6.78 -26.50
CA ASP A 123 -15.57 -5.89 -27.67
C ASP A 123 -16.34 -4.60 -27.34
N ASP A 124 -17.47 -4.71 -26.63
CA ASP A 124 -18.24 -3.57 -26.16
C ASP A 124 -17.40 -2.67 -25.22
N ALA A 125 -16.66 -3.27 -24.28
CA ALA A 125 -15.77 -2.54 -23.38
C ALA A 125 -14.59 -1.89 -24.13
N GLN A 126 -14.03 -2.53 -25.16
CA GLN A 126 -12.95 -1.95 -25.99
C GLN A 126 -13.42 -0.75 -26.83
N ARG A 127 -14.70 -0.67 -27.20
CA ARG A 127 -15.26 0.48 -27.91
C ARG A 127 -15.37 1.73 -27.02
N VAL A 128 -15.26 1.58 -25.71
CA VAL A 128 -15.17 2.72 -24.79
C VAL A 128 -13.82 3.45 -25.04
N PRO A 129 -13.84 4.77 -25.32
CA PRO A 129 -12.61 5.52 -25.57
C PRO A 129 -11.60 5.36 -24.42
N ALA A 130 -10.31 5.26 -24.76
CA ALA A 130 -9.24 5.00 -23.79
C ALA A 130 -9.23 6.03 -22.65
N GLU A 131 -9.51 7.29 -22.95
CA GLU A 131 -9.56 8.40 -21.99
C GLU A 131 -10.68 8.23 -20.95
N ARG A 132 -11.73 7.45 -21.28
CA ARG A 132 -12.84 7.16 -20.35
C ARG A 132 -12.60 5.92 -19.50
N ARG A 133 -11.47 5.24 -19.69
CA ARG A 133 -11.06 4.04 -18.96
C ARG A 133 -9.61 4.11 -18.48
N GLU A 134 -8.91 5.22 -18.69
CA GLU A 134 -7.56 5.44 -18.21
C GLU A 134 -7.56 5.55 -16.68
N LEU A 135 -6.67 4.82 -16.03
CA LEU A 135 -6.50 4.86 -14.58
C LEU A 135 -5.04 5.16 -14.26
N ALA A 136 -4.76 6.38 -13.82
CA ALA A 136 -3.40 6.87 -13.63
C ALA A 136 -3.26 7.77 -12.42
N VAL A 137 -2.07 7.72 -11.81
CA VAL A 137 -1.62 8.66 -10.78
C VAL A 137 -0.47 9.46 -11.37
N GLN A 138 -0.64 10.77 -11.45
CA GLN A 138 0.38 11.69 -11.95
C GLN A 138 0.91 12.51 -10.77
N HIS A 139 2.23 12.57 -10.65
CA HIS A 139 2.88 13.30 -9.58
C HIS A 139 4.23 13.85 -10.04
N GLN A 140 4.54 15.07 -9.61
CA GLN A 140 5.84 15.70 -9.80
C GLN A 140 6.53 15.85 -8.44
N ALA A 141 7.69 15.22 -8.31
CA ALA A 141 8.48 15.29 -7.08
C ALA A 141 8.95 16.73 -6.82
N PRO A 142 8.82 17.25 -5.59
CA PRO A 142 9.45 18.51 -5.23
C PRO A 142 10.99 18.36 -5.27
N PRO A 143 11.74 19.38 -5.74
CA PRO A 143 13.18 19.26 -5.91
C PRO A 143 13.95 19.20 -4.58
N GLU A 144 13.56 20.01 -3.60
CA GLU A 144 14.17 20.08 -2.28
C GLU A 144 13.14 20.62 -1.27
N VAL A 145 13.17 20.11 -0.04
CA VAL A 145 12.27 20.51 1.04
C VAL A 145 13.06 20.88 2.29
N GLN A 146 12.49 21.76 3.12
CA GLN A 146 13.10 22.16 4.38
C GLN A 146 12.77 21.14 5.49
N ALA A 147 13.75 20.84 6.34
CA ALA A 147 13.50 20.07 7.55
C ALA A 147 12.56 20.84 8.51
N ASN A 148 11.82 20.10 9.35
CA ASN A 148 10.81 20.65 10.28
C ASN A 148 9.67 21.46 9.61
N ALA A 149 9.50 21.35 8.30
CA ALA A 149 8.39 21.96 7.57
C ALA A 149 7.46 20.87 7.00
N PRO A 150 6.12 21.09 6.99
CA PRO A 150 5.23 20.17 6.30
C PRO A 150 5.50 20.19 4.79
N VAL A 151 5.47 19.02 4.15
CA VAL A 151 5.70 18.90 2.71
C VAL A 151 4.39 18.54 2.02
N SER A 152 3.98 19.40 1.09
CA SER A 152 2.79 19.21 0.29
C SER A 152 3.13 18.50 -1.01
N LEU A 153 2.55 17.33 -1.24
CA LEU A 153 2.71 16.53 -2.46
C LEU A 153 1.45 16.68 -3.32
N PRO A 154 1.48 17.49 -4.39
CA PRO A 154 0.37 17.57 -5.32
C PRO A 154 0.30 16.28 -6.14
N VAL A 155 -0.87 15.66 -6.18
CA VAL A 155 -1.14 14.43 -6.91
C VAL A 155 -2.38 14.64 -7.76
N ARG A 156 -2.28 14.31 -9.05
CA ARG A 156 -3.41 14.29 -9.96
C ARG A 156 -3.86 12.86 -10.20
N VAL A 157 -5.14 12.58 -9.97
CA VAL A 157 -5.75 11.26 -10.18
C VAL A 157 -6.62 11.31 -11.43
N VAL A 158 -6.32 10.43 -12.39
CA VAL A 158 -7.16 10.20 -13.57
C VAL A 158 -7.98 8.94 -13.29
N ASP A 159 -9.27 9.10 -13.00
CA ASP A 159 -10.19 8.01 -12.67
C ASP A 159 -11.62 8.28 -13.20
N PRO A 160 -11.84 8.15 -14.52
CA PRO A 160 -13.15 8.30 -15.14
C PRO A 160 -14.14 7.20 -14.70
N LEU A 161 -13.62 6.06 -14.21
CA LEU A 161 -14.42 4.93 -13.74
C LEU A 161 -14.86 5.08 -12.28
N ARG A 162 -14.36 6.09 -11.54
CA ARG A 162 -14.68 6.35 -10.13
C ARG A 162 -14.42 5.13 -9.23
N LEU A 163 -13.29 4.47 -9.45
CA LEU A 163 -12.84 3.32 -8.67
C LEU A 163 -12.04 3.73 -7.43
N VAL A 164 -11.32 4.85 -7.50
CA VAL A 164 -10.41 5.32 -6.45
C VAL A 164 -11.20 5.94 -5.30
N ASP A 165 -11.04 5.40 -4.08
CA ASP A 165 -11.61 6.00 -2.86
C ASP A 165 -10.56 6.87 -2.14
N GLN A 166 -9.29 6.45 -2.14
CA GLN A 166 -8.21 7.12 -1.41
C GLN A 166 -6.92 7.16 -2.21
N VAL A 167 -6.10 8.15 -1.87
CA VAL A 167 -4.70 8.23 -2.30
C VAL A 167 -3.82 8.11 -1.05
N GLN A 168 -2.83 7.23 -1.12
CA GLN A 168 -1.91 6.92 -0.03
C GLN A 168 -0.49 7.27 -0.46
N VAL A 169 0.26 7.97 0.40
CA VAL A 169 1.70 8.19 0.24
C VAL A 169 2.43 7.36 1.28
N TYR A 170 3.29 6.48 0.78
CA TYR A 170 4.19 5.68 1.57
C TYR A 170 5.54 6.38 1.52
N PHE A 171 6.12 6.75 2.66
CA PHE A 171 7.41 7.44 2.71
C PHE A 171 8.30 6.90 3.83
N ARG A 172 9.62 7.05 3.67
CA ARG A 172 10.64 6.70 4.67
C ARG A 172 11.92 7.49 4.42
N ARG A 173 12.79 7.57 5.43
CA ARG A 173 14.16 8.05 5.23
C ARG A 173 14.97 6.98 4.51
N ASP A 174 15.91 7.38 3.66
CA ASP A 174 16.84 6.46 3.01
C ASP A 174 17.54 5.54 4.03
N GLY A 175 17.68 4.26 3.68
CA GLY A 175 18.20 3.21 4.55
C GLY A 175 17.23 2.67 5.61
N VAL A 176 16.09 3.31 5.87
CA VAL A 176 15.04 2.77 6.76
C VAL A 176 14.22 1.72 6.00
N LYS A 177 13.92 0.59 6.63
CA LYS A 177 13.18 -0.51 5.95
C LYS A 177 11.67 -0.29 5.91
N VAL A 178 11.10 0.35 6.94
CA VAL A 178 9.65 0.48 7.12
C VAL A 178 9.15 1.79 6.53
N TYR A 179 8.09 1.72 5.73
CA TYR A 179 7.38 2.89 5.23
C TYR A 179 6.33 3.36 6.24
N THR A 180 6.25 4.67 6.44
CA THR A 180 5.11 5.35 7.06
C THR A 180 4.08 5.71 6.00
N VAL A 181 2.80 5.69 6.35
CA VAL A 181 1.70 5.95 5.40
C VAL A 181 0.90 7.16 5.86
N VAL A 182 0.64 8.08 4.94
CA VAL A 182 -0.38 9.13 5.06
C VAL A 182 -1.39 8.96 3.94
N SER A 183 -2.67 9.19 4.22
CA SER A 183 -3.75 9.03 3.25
C SER A 183 -4.63 10.27 3.18
N ALA A 184 -5.23 10.47 2.02
CA ALA A 184 -6.27 11.46 1.78
C ALA A 184 -7.38 10.83 0.94
N ARG A 185 -8.60 11.35 1.07
CA ARG A 185 -9.71 10.97 0.18
C ARG A 185 -9.38 11.41 -1.24
N ALA A 186 -9.72 10.59 -2.22
CA ALA A 186 -9.42 10.88 -3.62
C ALA A 186 -10.27 12.05 -4.14
N ASP A 187 -9.62 12.92 -4.90
CA ASP A 187 -10.16 13.99 -5.73
C ASP A 187 -9.29 14.05 -7.01
N GLU A 188 -9.71 14.77 -8.07
CA GLU A 188 -8.92 14.92 -9.30
C GLU A 188 -7.55 15.52 -8.98
N ASN A 189 -7.50 16.52 -8.08
CA ASN A 189 -6.29 17.15 -7.62
C ASN A 189 -6.24 17.09 -6.09
N VAL A 190 -5.49 16.14 -5.55
CA VAL A 190 -5.34 15.95 -4.11
C VAL A 190 -3.95 16.39 -3.66
N SER A 191 -3.89 17.09 -2.54
CA SER A 191 -2.63 17.52 -1.93
C SER A 191 -2.40 16.77 -0.63
N ILE A 192 -1.44 15.84 -0.64
CA ILE A 192 -1.15 15.01 0.52
C ILE A 192 0.03 15.61 1.28
N VAL A 193 -0.14 15.79 2.60
CA VAL A 193 0.85 16.46 3.43
C VAL A 193 1.64 15.45 4.25
N ILE A 194 2.96 15.41 4.05
CA ILE A 194 3.88 14.75 4.98
C ILE A 194 4.09 15.70 6.17
N PRO A 195 3.79 15.28 7.41
CA PRO A 195 3.88 16.16 8.57
C PRO A 195 5.34 16.53 8.87
N ALA A 196 5.56 17.75 9.37
CA ALA A 196 6.88 18.25 9.76
C ALA A 196 7.64 17.32 10.71
N LEU A 197 6.92 16.64 11.62
CA LEU A 197 7.50 15.68 12.58
C LEU A 197 8.17 14.47 11.90
N ALA A 198 7.74 14.13 10.69
CA ALA A 198 8.35 13.07 9.90
C ALA A 198 9.65 13.50 9.18
N LEU A 199 9.98 14.80 9.25
CA LEU A 199 11.13 15.41 8.60
C LEU A 199 12.06 16.04 9.65
N PRO A 200 12.66 15.24 10.55
CA PRO A 200 13.55 15.75 11.59
C PRO A 200 14.74 16.48 10.96
N PRO A 201 15.34 17.47 11.65
CA PRO A 201 16.51 18.18 11.16
C PRO A 201 17.74 17.27 11.17
N ASP A 202 18.61 17.46 10.18
CA ASP A 202 19.90 16.81 10.07
C ASP A 202 20.93 17.85 9.59
N GLU A 203 22.12 17.85 10.17
CA GLU A 203 23.18 18.82 9.83
C GLU A 203 23.63 18.70 8.37
N LYS A 204 23.51 17.50 7.78
CA LYS A 204 23.97 17.21 6.41
C LYS A 204 22.82 17.11 5.41
N GLY A 205 21.57 17.20 5.89
CA GLY A 205 20.41 16.81 5.10
C GLY A 205 20.37 15.30 4.85
N TYR A 206 19.32 14.84 4.16
CA TYR A 206 19.17 13.43 3.80
C TYR A 206 18.18 13.28 2.63
N GLU A 207 18.15 12.08 2.05
CA GLU A 207 17.11 11.71 1.08
C GLU A 207 15.97 10.97 1.80
N MET A 208 14.74 11.25 1.36
CA MET A 208 13.59 10.41 1.62
C MET A 208 13.22 9.63 0.38
N GLU A 209 12.77 8.41 0.60
CA GLU A 209 12.15 7.54 -0.40
C GLU A 209 10.64 7.55 -0.20
N TYR A 210 9.87 7.66 -1.28
CA TYR A 210 8.43 7.58 -1.21
C TYR A 210 7.81 7.06 -2.51
N PHE A 211 6.57 6.60 -2.43
CA PHE A 211 5.74 6.28 -3.59
C PHE A 211 4.27 6.55 -3.26
N ILE A 212 3.45 6.65 -4.31
CA ILE A 212 2.05 7.05 -4.19
C ILE A 212 1.18 5.94 -4.76
N ARG A 213 0.07 5.63 -4.08
CA ARG A 213 -0.94 4.69 -4.53
C ARG A 213 -2.31 5.33 -4.58
N ALA A 214 -3.02 5.14 -5.68
CA ALA A 214 -4.47 5.24 -5.70
C ALA A 214 -5.05 3.87 -5.35
N VAL A 215 -5.94 3.84 -4.36
CA VAL A 215 -6.57 2.61 -3.87
C VAL A 215 -8.08 2.69 -3.93
N ASP A 216 -8.71 1.54 -4.09
CA ASP A 216 -10.17 1.41 -3.98
C ASP A 216 -10.64 1.50 -2.51
N ARG A 217 -11.95 1.34 -2.31
CA ARG A 217 -12.58 1.38 -0.99
C ARG A 217 -12.13 0.26 -0.02
N TRP A 218 -11.45 -0.77 -0.52
CA TRP A 218 -10.91 -1.91 0.22
C TRP A 218 -9.39 -1.91 0.25
N GLU A 219 -8.76 -0.75 0.00
CA GLU A 219 -7.30 -0.60 -0.04
C GLU A 219 -6.61 -1.41 -1.16
N GLY A 220 -7.37 -1.92 -2.13
CA GLY A 220 -6.84 -2.58 -3.32
C GLY A 220 -6.11 -1.59 -4.23
N THR A 221 -4.91 -1.95 -4.70
CA THR A 221 -4.07 -1.04 -5.48
C THR A 221 -4.56 -0.92 -6.92
N LEU A 222 -4.98 0.28 -7.31
CA LEU A 222 -5.52 0.56 -8.64
C LEU A 222 -4.46 1.15 -9.57
N ALA A 223 -3.71 2.14 -9.10
CA ALA A 223 -2.62 2.78 -9.82
C ALA A 223 -1.54 3.29 -8.87
N GLU A 224 -0.31 3.40 -9.36
CA GLU A 224 0.86 3.79 -8.55
C GLU A 224 1.72 4.82 -9.29
N ALA A 225 2.39 5.68 -8.53
CA ALA A 225 3.48 6.52 -9.01
C ALA A 225 4.72 6.24 -8.14
N GLY A 226 5.74 5.62 -8.76
CA GLY A 226 6.84 4.96 -8.06
C GLY A 226 6.44 3.60 -7.49
N GLU A 227 7.42 2.83 -7.04
CA GLU A 227 7.21 1.51 -6.45
C GLU A 227 8.03 1.36 -5.17
N ALA A 228 7.68 0.41 -4.30
CA ALA A 228 8.50 0.13 -3.11
C ALA A 228 9.94 -0.30 -3.45
N LYS A 229 10.15 -0.93 -4.61
CA LYS A 229 11.46 -1.36 -5.13
C LYS A 229 12.20 -0.25 -5.90
N SER A 230 11.45 0.69 -6.45
CA SER A 230 11.96 1.82 -7.23
C SER A 230 11.27 3.11 -6.76
N PRO A 231 11.53 3.54 -5.51
CA PRO A 231 10.83 4.66 -4.92
C PRO A 231 11.25 5.98 -5.57
N LEU A 232 10.34 6.94 -5.56
CA LEU A 232 10.65 8.35 -5.82
C LEU A 232 11.50 8.89 -4.67
N ARG A 233 12.29 9.92 -4.97
CA ARG A 233 13.22 10.50 -4.00
C ARG A 233 12.96 11.98 -3.80
N LEU A 234 13.12 12.42 -2.56
CA LEU A 234 12.98 13.80 -2.13
C LEU A 234 14.18 14.19 -1.27
N LYS A 235 14.83 15.32 -1.57
CA LYS A 235 15.96 15.81 -0.76
C LYS A 235 15.46 16.73 0.35
N VAL A 236 15.90 16.45 1.57
CA VAL A 236 15.68 17.30 2.73
C VAL A 236 16.93 18.12 2.96
N ALA A 237 16.82 19.44 2.86
CA ALA A 237 17.92 20.38 3.02
C ALA A 237 18.51 20.28 4.44
N PRO A 238 19.83 20.48 4.59
CA PRO A 238 20.46 20.57 5.90
C PRO A 238 19.84 21.70 6.72
N MET A 239 19.72 21.49 8.02
CA MET A 239 19.30 22.59 8.90
C MET A 239 20.43 23.60 9.01
N ASP A 240 20.18 24.84 8.58
CA ASP A 240 21.14 25.91 8.74
C ASP A 240 21.19 26.34 10.22
N THR A 241 22.09 25.71 10.97
CA THR A 241 22.30 25.97 12.41
C THR A 241 22.70 27.42 12.70
N SER A 242 23.09 28.18 11.67
CA SER A 242 23.43 29.59 11.78
C SER A 242 22.22 30.52 11.98
N SER A 243 20.99 30.02 11.76
CA SER A 243 19.73 30.78 11.93
C SER A 243 19.06 30.62 13.31
N GLY A 244 19.77 30.06 14.30
CA GLY A 244 19.29 29.73 15.65
C GLY A 244 18.87 30.90 16.55
N GLY A 245 17.90 31.71 16.11
CA GLY A 245 17.06 32.48 17.00
C GLY A 245 16.11 31.54 17.76
N PRO A 246 15.81 31.81 19.05
CA PRO A 246 14.84 31.03 19.80
C PRO A 246 13.51 30.96 19.04
N LEU A 247 12.96 29.75 18.83
CA LEU A 247 11.64 29.58 18.22
C LEU A 247 10.64 30.46 18.99
N PRO A 248 9.91 31.35 18.30
CA PRO A 248 9.05 32.27 19.01
C PRO A 248 7.94 31.48 19.71
N VAL A 249 7.70 31.77 20.98
CA VAL A 249 6.80 31.01 21.88
C VAL A 249 5.39 30.82 21.30
N TRP A 250 4.93 31.73 20.42
CA TRP A 250 3.65 31.63 19.73
C TRP A 250 3.55 30.41 18.78
N ALA A 251 4.67 29.87 18.28
CA ALA A 251 4.68 28.67 17.44
C ALA A 251 4.11 27.43 18.15
N TRP A 252 4.17 27.38 19.49
CA TRP A 252 3.56 26.32 20.29
C TRP A 252 2.06 26.51 20.55
N ILE A 253 1.52 27.73 20.37
CA ILE A 253 0.12 28.06 20.67
C ILE A 253 -0.81 27.67 19.50
N GLY A 254 -0.28 27.55 18.28
CA GLY A 254 -1.06 27.25 17.06
C GLY A 254 -1.58 25.81 16.94
N ILE A 255 -1.08 24.86 17.73
CA ILE A 255 -1.54 23.45 17.69
C ILE A 255 -2.89 23.27 18.40
N GLY A 256 -3.35 24.27 19.17
CA GLY A 256 -4.61 24.21 19.91
C GLY A 256 -5.89 24.61 19.15
N ALA A 257 -5.80 25.19 17.93
CA ALA A 257 -6.92 25.95 17.37
C ALA A 257 -7.26 25.73 15.87
N VAL A 258 -6.78 24.66 15.23
CA VAL A 258 -7.28 24.25 13.90
C VAL A 258 -7.69 22.77 13.94
N VAL A 259 -8.79 22.50 14.63
CA VAL A 259 -9.64 21.33 14.36
C VAL A 259 -11.07 21.82 14.18
N VAL A 260 -11.30 22.52 13.07
CA VAL A 260 -12.61 22.50 12.41
C VAL A 260 -12.40 21.63 11.16
N GLY A 261 -12.26 20.32 11.40
CA GLY A 261 -11.93 19.31 10.39
C GLY A 261 -10.89 18.31 10.91
N GLY A 262 -11.36 17.23 11.54
CA GLY A 262 -10.58 16.27 12.35
C GLY A 262 -9.30 15.71 11.71
N VAL A 263 -8.15 16.14 12.21
CA VAL A 263 -6.87 15.45 12.07
C VAL A 263 -6.40 15.04 13.47
N ILE A 264 -6.30 13.74 13.74
CA ILE A 264 -5.70 13.22 14.98
C ILE A 264 -4.29 12.74 14.65
N LEU A 265 -3.28 13.42 15.18
CA LEU A 265 -1.89 12.96 15.16
C LEU A 265 -1.65 12.06 16.38
N GLY A 266 -1.62 10.74 16.19
CA GLY A 266 -1.13 9.80 17.19
C GLY A 266 0.39 9.71 17.14
N VAL A 267 1.10 10.37 18.07
CA VAL A 267 2.54 10.16 18.26
C VAL A 267 2.74 8.85 19.01
N VAL A 268 3.08 7.79 18.30
CA VAL A 268 3.49 6.52 18.92
C VAL A 268 5.00 6.56 19.11
N ALA A 269 5.43 6.75 20.36
CA ALA A 269 6.79 6.42 20.75
C ALA A 269 6.95 4.90 20.65
N ALA A 270 7.78 4.45 19.71
CA ALA A 270 8.04 3.03 19.46
C ALA A 270 8.65 2.35 20.69
N GLN A 271 7.83 1.65 21.47
CA GLN A 271 8.25 0.51 22.29
C GLN A 271 7.53 -0.72 21.73
N GLY A 272 8.31 -1.79 21.51
CA GLY A 272 7.99 -2.87 20.59
C GLY A 272 6.72 -3.64 20.89
N GLY A 273 6.04 -4.06 19.83
CA GLY A 273 4.87 -4.93 19.87
C GLY A 273 4.10 -4.78 18.57
N GLY A 274 4.29 -5.73 17.66
CA GLY A 274 3.69 -5.69 16.33
C GLY A 274 2.17 -5.75 16.38
N ASP A 275 1.53 -4.66 15.98
CA ASP A 275 0.19 -4.64 15.39
C ASP A 275 0.13 -3.42 14.46
N SER A 276 -0.28 -3.64 13.22
CA SER A 276 -0.42 -2.57 12.22
C SER A 276 -1.58 -1.66 12.59
N ILE A 277 -1.30 -0.41 12.96
CA ILE A 277 -2.31 0.61 13.24
C ILE A 277 -2.70 1.30 11.94
N THR A 278 -3.92 1.03 11.45
CA THR A 278 -4.54 1.75 10.33
C THR A 278 -5.20 3.03 10.87
N LEU A 279 -4.68 4.21 10.52
CA LEU A 279 -5.29 5.51 10.82
C LEU A 279 -6.42 5.79 9.82
N GLY A 280 -7.66 5.44 10.16
CA GLY A 280 -8.85 5.75 9.36
C GLY A 280 -9.46 7.11 9.74
N ILE A 281 -9.39 8.10 8.86
CA ILE A 281 -10.08 9.39 9.04
C ILE A 281 -11.56 9.22 8.62
N ARG A 282 -12.46 9.11 9.60
CA ARG A 282 -13.92 9.05 9.36
C ARG A 282 -14.50 10.47 9.42
N ASN A 283 -14.73 11.10 8.26
CA ASN A 283 -15.44 12.37 8.17
C ASN A 283 -16.93 12.17 8.47
N GLY A 284 -17.37 12.59 9.66
CA GLY A 284 -18.78 12.67 10.03
C GLY A 284 -19.43 13.91 9.41
N GLY A 285 -20.11 13.74 8.28
CA GLY A 285 -20.93 14.80 7.67
C GLY A 285 -22.19 15.06 8.49
N VAL A 286 -22.30 16.26 9.04
CA VAL A 286 -23.51 16.77 9.70
C VAL A 286 -24.52 17.14 8.62
N ALA A 287 -25.64 16.42 8.56
CA ALA A 287 -26.78 16.76 7.74
C ALA A 287 -27.48 18.00 8.33
N GLY A 288 -27.34 19.14 7.67
CA GLY A 288 -28.14 20.33 7.92
C GLY A 288 -29.45 20.22 7.15
N GLY A 289 -30.57 20.11 7.87
CA GLY A 289 -31.90 20.26 7.31
C GLY A 289 -32.29 21.74 7.19
N GLN A 290 -32.92 22.07 6.07
CA GLN A 290 -34.01 23.04 5.93
C GLN A 290 -34.97 22.52 4.86
#